data_AF-A0A817SK61-F1
#
_entry.id   AF-A0A817SK61-F1
#
_cell.length_a   1.000
_cell.length_b   1.000
_cell.length_c   1.000
_cell.angle_alpha   90.00
_cell.angle_beta   90.00
_cell.angle_gamma   90.00
#
_symmetry.space_group_name_H-M   'P 1'
#
loop_
_entity.id
_entity.type
_entity.pdbx_description
1 polymer ?
#
loop_
_entity_poly.entity_id
_entity_poly.type
_entity_poly.pdbx_seq_one_letter_code
_entity_poly.pdbx_strand_id
1 'polypeptide(L)'
;MLVVDSFPLQAVYKSSLDCLFNQTCLDAAQNEIRSERPINVSVLQARPNGFLHTTSINEIIDTLMVERWSENIQYARYYEQCSPKQCSYSLKYRMNALYVFTTIAGSI
;
A
#
# COMPACT_ATOMS: atom_id res chain seq x y z
N MET A 1 -11.86 -22.52 -10.59
CA MET A 1 -10.77 -21.55 -10.81
C MET A 1 -11.26 -20.21 -10.30
N LEU A 2 -11.06 -19.92 -9.02
CA LEU A 2 -11.53 -18.66 -8.42
C LEU A 2 -10.43 -17.62 -8.61
N VAL A 3 -10.70 -16.67 -9.52
CA VAL A 3 -9.95 -15.42 -9.60
C VAL A 3 -10.28 -14.67 -8.30
N VAL A 4 -9.34 -14.65 -7.37
CA VAL A 4 -9.39 -13.75 -6.22
C VAL A 4 -9.01 -12.37 -6.74
N ASP A 5 -9.96 -11.72 -7.42
CA ASP A 5 -9.98 -10.27 -7.51
C ASP A 5 -10.45 -9.74 -6.14
N SER A 6 -9.59 -9.86 -5.14
CA SER A 6 -9.72 -9.05 -3.94
C SER A 6 -8.65 -7.99 -4.03
N PHE A 7 -9.01 -6.75 -4.38
CA PHE A 7 -8.14 -5.64 -4.08
C PHE A 7 -7.98 -5.61 -2.56
N PRO A 8 -6.81 -5.98 -1.98
CA PRO A 8 -6.61 -5.90 -0.52
C PRO A 8 -6.92 -4.48 -0.03
N LEU A 9 -6.68 -3.48 -0.88
CA LEU A 9 -7.12 -2.10 -0.67
C LEU A 9 -8.63 -1.94 -0.49
N GLN A 10 -9.48 -2.60 -1.29
CA GLN A 10 -10.95 -2.48 -1.11
C GLN A 10 -11.43 -3.13 0.19
N ALA A 11 -10.81 -4.24 0.59
CA ALA A 11 -11.12 -4.88 1.86
C ALA A 11 -10.71 -3.98 3.04
N VAL A 12 -9.50 -3.40 2.99
CA VAL A 12 -9.02 -2.43 3.97
C VAL A 12 -9.89 -1.17 3.97
N TYR A 13 -10.23 -0.63 2.80
CA TYR A 13 -11.05 0.58 2.64
C TYR A 13 -12.45 0.45 3.27
N LYS A 14 -13.05 -0.74 3.19
CA LYS A 14 -14.36 -1.02 3.83
C LYS A 14 -14.27 -1.38 5.31
N SER A 15 -13.07 -1.63 5.83
CA SER A 15 -12.87 -2.02 7.22
C SER A 15 -12.88 -0.81 8.15
N SER A 16 -12.97 -1.05 9.47
CA SER A 16 -12.74 -0.02 10.48
C SER A 16 -11.43 -0.28 11.23
N LEU A 17 -10.72 0.79 11.60
CA LEU A 17 -9.52 0.75 12.42
C LEU A 17 -9.81 0.65 13.93
N ASP A 18 -11.09 0.71 14.34
CA ASP A 18 -11.52 0.65 15.75
C ASP A 18 -10.91 -0.53 16.52
N CYS A 19 -10.78 -1.69 15.85
CA CYS A 19 -10.24 -2.90 16.45
C CYS A 19 -8.80 -2.72 16.97
N LEU A 20 -8.03 -1.84 16.34
CA LEU A 20 -6.63 -1.59 16.73
C LEU A 20 -6.49 -0.83 18.06
N PHE A 21 -7.59 -0.25 18.56
CA PHE A 21 -7.64 0.47 19.83
C PHE A 21 -8.30 -0.34 20.95
N ASN A 22 -8.77 -1.57 20.67
CA ASN A 22 -9.46 -2.43 21.61
C ASN A 22 -8.74 -3.77 21.79
N GLN A 23 -8.29 -4.06 23.01
CA GLN A 23 -7.47 -5.24 23.29
C GLN A 23 -8.24 -6.54 23.00
N THR A 24 -9.51 -6.62 23.38
CA THR A 24 -10.34 -7.81 23.15
C THR A 24 -10.52 -8.12 21.67
N CYS A 25 -10.70 -7.07 20.86
CA CYS A 25 -10.80 -7.24 19.40
C CYS A 25 -9.45 -7.67 18.79
N LEU A 26 -8.36 -7.03 19.23
CA LEU A 26 -7.01 -7.33 18.75
C LEU A 26 -6.59 -8.76 19.07
N ASP A 27 -6.89 -9.25 20.28
CA ASP A 27 -6.62 -10.62 20.70
C ASP A 27 -7.41 -11.64 19.86
N ALA A 28 -8.67 -11.33 19.53
CA ALA A 28 -9.48 -12.16 18.65
C ALA A 28 -8.92 -12.20 17.23
N ALA A 29 -8.49 -11.06 16.69
CA ALA A 29 -7.86 -10.98 15.37
C ALA A 29 -6.53 -11.74 15.31
N GLN A 30 -5.73 -11.71 16.37
CA GLN A 30 -4.48 -12.48 16.47
C GLN A 30 -4.71 -13.99 16.42
N ASN A 31 -5.81 -14.48 17.02
CA ASN A 31 -6.13 -15.91 17.00
C ASN A 31 -6.50 -16.42 15.61
N GLU A 32 -7.09 -15.59 14.75
CA GLU A 32 -7.45 -15.93 13.37
C GLU A 32 -6.23 -15.94 12.43
N ILE A 33 -5.18 -15.19 12.77
CA ILE A 33 -3.94 -15.18 11.99
C ILE A 33 -3.17 -16.46 12.30
N ARG A 34 -3.29 -17.46 11.41
CA ARG A 34 -2.41 -18.63 11.40
C ARG A 34 -0.97 -18.23 11.08
N SER A 35 -0.25 -17.80 12.11
CA SER A 35 1.19 -17.52 12.06
C SER A 35 1.95 -18.56 12.87
N GLU A 36 3.04 -19.09 12.32
CA GLU A 36 3.97 -19.97 13.05
C GLU A 36 4.75 -19.24 14.14
N ARG A 37 4.74 -17.89 14.12
CA ARG A 37 5.38 -17.03 15.12
C ARG A 37 4.34 -16.22 15.88
N PRO A 38 4.44 -16.13 17.21
CA PRO A 38 3.56 -15.28 17.99
C PRO A 38 3.78 -13.82 17.57
N ILE A 39 2.72 -13.17 17.09
CA ILE A 39 2.75 -11.76 16.75
C ILE A 39 2.40 -11.00 18.03
N ASN A 40 3.39 -10.37 18.65
CA ASN A 40 3.17 -9.55 19.83
C ASN A 40 2.75 -8.14 19.38
N VAL A 41 1.43 -7.92 19.26
CA VAL A 41 0.85 -6.61 18.95
C VAL A 41 0.14 -6.08 20.18
N SER A 42 0.35 -4.80 20.47
CA SER A 42 -0.38 -4.07 21.52
C SER A 42 -1.34 -3.07 20.88
N VAL A 43 -2.39 -2.70 21.61
CA VAL A 43 -3.34 -1.67 21.18
C VAL A 43 -2.65 -0.33 20.93
N LEU A 44 -3.12 0.39 19.92
CA LEU A 44 -2.68 1.76 19.68
C LEU A 44 -3.25 2.69 20.75
N GLN A 45 -2.43 3.63 21.20
CA GLN A 45 -2.86 4.74 22.05
C GLN A 45 -3.31 5.91 21.17
N ALA A 46 -4.52 6.41 21.43
CA ALA A 46 -5.01 7.61 20.77
C ALA A 46 -4.09 8.79 21.10
N ARG A 47 -3.56 9.44 20.05
CA ARG A 47 -2.68 10.60 20.19
C ARG A 47 -3.53 11.87 20.05
N PRO A 48 -3.37 12.89 20.91
CA PRO A 48 -4.22 14.08 20.88
C PRO A 48 -4.12 14.92 19.60
N ASN A 49 -3.06 14.76 18.82
CA ASN A 49 -2.83 15.48 17.56
C ASN A 49 -3.03 14.58 16.32
N GLY A 50 -3.63 13.39 16.48
CA GLY A 50 -3.86 12.43 15.40
C GLY A 50 -5.34 12.26 15.07
N PHE A 51 -5.64 11.43 14.06
CA PHE A 51 -7.02 11.03 13.75
C PHE A 51 -7.66 10.31 14.95
N LEU A 52 -8.95 10.59 15.17
CA LEU A 52 -9.73 9.86 16.16
C LEU A 52 -9.89 8.40 15.69
N HIS A 53 -10.03 7.47 16.63
CA HIS A 53 -10.27 6.06 16.29
C HIS A 53 -11.58 5.88 15.51
N THR A 54 -12.57 6.76 15.76
CA THR A 54 -13.85 6.82 15.04
C THR A 54 -13.76 7.45 13.65
N THR A 55 -12.62 8.03 13.27
CA THR A 55 -12.43 8.62 11.95
C THR A 55 -12.47 7.52 10.89
N SER A 56 -13.27 7.70 9.85
CA SER A 56 -13.37 6.69 8.79
C SER A 56 -12.06 6.55 8.01
N ILE A 57 -11.76 5.35 7.51
CA ILE A 57 -10.56 5.13 6.68
C ILE A 57 -10.55 6.04 5.45
N ASN A 58 -11.72 6.33 4.86
CA ASN A 58 -11.84 7.22 3.71
C ASN A 58 -11.37 8.62 4.05
N GLU A 59 -11.82 9.17 5.18
CA GLU A 59 -11.45 10.51 5.63
C GLU A 59 -9.95 10.62 5.95
N ILE A 60 -9.36 9.54 6.49
CA ILE A 60 -7.92 9.45 6.71
C ILE A 60 -7.18 9.45 5.36
N ILE A 61 -7.63 8.64 4.39
CA ILE A 61 -7.01 8.55 3.07
C ILE A 61 -7.12 9.87 2.32
N ASP A 62 -8.29 10.51 2.32
CA ASP A 62 -8.52 11.78 1.64
C ASP A 62 -7.60 12.87 2.20
N THR A 63 -7.42 12.90 3.53
CA THR A 63 -6.51 13.85 4.19
C THR A 63 -5.03 13.57 3.91
N LEU A 64 -4.65 12.29 3.73
CA LEU A 64 -3.27 11.87 3.45
C LEU A 64 -2.93 11.94 1.95
N MET A 65 -3.93 11.86 1.08
CA MET A 65 -3.73 11.99 -0.36
C MET A 65 -3.45 13.44 -0.71
N VAL A 66 -2.40 13.66 -1.49
CA VAL A 66 -2.08 14.98 -2.02
C VAL A 66 -3.19 15.37 -3.01
N GLU A 67 -4.14 16.19 -2.55
CA GLU A 67 -5.30 16.64 -3.35
C GLU A 67 -4.90 17.40 -4.63
N ARG A 68 -3.67 17.93 -4.69
CA ARG A 68 -3.19 18.73 -5.83
C ARG A 68 -1.76 18.37 -6.18
N TRP A 69 -1.59 17.68 -7.31
CA TRP A 69 -0.33 17.72 -8.04
C TRP A 69 -0.11 19.17 -8.46
N SER A 70 0.88 19.85 -7.85
CA SER A 70 1.24 21.18 -8.31
C SER A 70 1.75 21.05 -9.74
N GLU A 71 1.06 21.67 -10.70
CA GLU A 71 1.50 21.72 -12.10
C GLU A 71 2.86 22.44 -12.24
N ASN A 72 3.30 23.14 -11.19
CA ASN A 72 4.57 23.84 -11.11
C ASN A 72 5.61 23.07 -10.27
N ILE A 73 5.55 21.73 -10.26
CA ILE A 73 6.67 20.93 -9.75
C ILE A 73 7.83 21.09 -10.73
N GLN A 74 8.84 21.85 -10.32
CA GLN A 74 10.09 21.95 -11.05
C GLN A 74 10.88 20.65 -10.84
N TYR A 75 10.56 19.63 -11.64
CA TYR A 75 11.25 18.34 -11.60
C TYR A 75 12.77 18.50 -11.71
N ALA A 76 13.26 19.50 -12.45
CA ALA A 76 14.68 19.84 -12.51
C ALA A 76 15.30 20.11 -11.11
N ARG A 77 14.65 20.92 -10.27
CA ARG A 77 15.10 21.20 -8.91
C ARG A 77 15.00 19.96 -8.00
N TYR A 78 13.94 19.16 -8.17
CA TYR A 78 13.78 17.90 -7.44
C TYR A 78 14.91 16.90 -7.76
N TYR A 79 15.24 16.73 -9.04
CA TYR A 79 16.33 15.85 -9.46
C TYR A 79 17.71 16.39 -9.10
N GLU A 80 17.90 17.70 -9.11
CA GLU A 80 19.13 18.36 -8.63
C GLU A 80 19.32 18.12 -7.12
N GLN A 81 18.24 18.25 -6.33
CA GLN A 81 18.29 17.99 -4.90
C GLN A 81 18.51 16.51 -4.57
N CYS A 82 17.89 15.61 -5.32
CA CYS A 82 18.06 14.17 -5.13
C CYS A 82 19.35 13.61 -5.77
N SER A 83 20.06 14.42 -6.59
CA SER A 83 21.29 14.14 -7.35
C SER A 83 21.78 12.69 -7.24
N PRO A 84 21.10 11.72 -7.90
CA PRO A 84 21.54 10.34 -7.87
C PRO A 84 22.91 10.28 -8.54
N LYS A 85 23.96 10.00 -7.76
CA LYS A 85 25.36 10.07 -8.22
C LYS A 85 25.63 9.20 -9.45
N GLN A 86 24.85 8.12 -9.63
CA GLN A 86 24.83 7.28 -10.82
C GLN A 86 23.43 6.70 -11.01
N CYS A 87 22.85 6.88 -12.20
CA CYS A 87 21.68 6.11 -12.64
C CYS A 87 22.18 4.92 -13.46
N SER A 88 22.19 3.74 -12.85
CA SER A 88 22.39 2.48 -13.57
C SER A 88 21.02 1.92 -13.94
N TYR A 89 20.70 1.92 -15.22
CA TYR A 89 19.55 1.17 -15.73
C TYR A 89 20.09 -0.05 -16.48
N SER A 90 19.60 -1.24 -16.10
CA SER A 90 19.88 -2.47 -16.85
C SER A 90 18.75 -2.70 -17.84
N LEU A 91 19.07 -2.63 -19.14
CA LEU A 91 18.18 -3.12 -20.18
C LEU A 91 18.17 -4.65 -20.11
N LYS A 92 17.25 -5.19 -19.29
CA LYS A 92 17.00 -6.63 -19.25
C LYS A 92 16.20 -7.01 -20.48
N TYR A 93 16.88 -7.40 -21.56
CA TYR A 93 16.25 -8.12 -22.65
C TYR A 93 15.75 -9.47 -22.12
N ARG A 94 14.46 -9.54 -21.80
CA ARG A 94 13.80 -10.80 -21.51
C ARG A 94 13.53 -11.50 -22.84
N MET A 95 14.55 -12.13 -23.42
CA MET A 95 14.36 -13.15 -24.47
C MET A 95 13.80 -14.43 -23.84
N ASN A 96 12.64 -14.31 -23.21
CA ASN A 96 11.89 -15.46 -22.74
C ASN A 96 10.95 -15.86 -23.87
N ALA A 97 11.02 -17.12 -24.32
CA ALA A 97 10.15 -17.64 -25.37
C ALA A 97 8.68 -17.32 -25.07
N LEU A 98 8.26 -17.44 -23.81
CA LEU A 98 6.90 -17.17 -23.37
C LEU A 98 6.52 -15.69 -23.55
N TYR A 99 7.44 -14.75 -23.31
CA TYR A 99 7.22 -13.31 -23.52
C TYR A 99 7.13 -12.95 -25.00
N VAL A 100 7.95 -13.60 -25.84
CA VAL A 100 7.90 -13.43 -27.30
C VAL A 100 6.58 -13.97 -27.85
N PHE A 101 6.15 -15.16 -27.42
CA PHE A 101 4.87 -15.75 -27.83
C PHE A 101 3.68 -14.91 -27.38
N THR A 102 3.65 -14.40 -26.15
CA THR A 102 2.53 -13.55 -25.68
C THR A 102 2.48 -12.23 -26.43
N THR A 103 3.63 -11.67 -26.81
CA THR A 103 3.68 -10.42 -27.59
C THR A 103 3.14 -10.65 -29.00
N ILE A 104 3.52 -11.75 -29.66
CA ILE A 104 3.01 -12.09 -31.00
C ILE A 104 1.51 -12.42 -30.94
N ALA A 105 1.09 -13.24 -29.98
CA ALA A 105 -0.30 -13.64 -29.81
C ALA A 105 -1.22 -12.49 -29.36
N GLY A 106 -0.69 -11.48 -28.67
CA GLY A 106 -1.42 -10.25 -28.34
C GLY A 106 -1.42 -9.19 -29.45
N SER A 107 -0.65 -9.40 -30.52
CA SER A 107 -0.59 -8.54 -31.72
C SER A 107 -1.36 -9.10 -32.92
N ILE A 108 -2.03 -10.25 -32.74
CA ILE A 108 -2.98 -10.89 -33.66
C ILE A 108 -4.37 -10.80 -33.04
#